data_AF-A0A0T6W6P8-F1
#
_entry.id   AF-A0A0T6W6P8-F1
#
_cell.length_a   1.000
_cell.length_b   1.000
_cell.length_c   1.000
_cell.angle_alpha   90.00
_cell.angle_beta   90.00
_cell.angle_gamma   90.00
#
_symmetry.space_group_name_H-M   'P 1'
#
loop_
_entity.id
_entity.type
_entity.pdbx_description
1 polymer ?
#
loop_
_entity_poly.entity_id
_entity_poly.type
_entity_poly.pdbx_seq_one_letter_code
_entity_poly.pdbx_strand_id
1 'polypeptide(L)'
;MMNVAPTTEDIQVARQQLSDKIAQEKAAGIPAFDRTDAVTDMKRTPFLMAMRANGYNARLNRSGCQVLETCPLCRGSNRHTFTKGDQEVKLCSDCGN
;
A
#
# COMPACT_ATOMS: atom_id res chain seq x y z
N MET A 1 19.20 12.33 5.59
CA MET A 1 17.90 11.74 5.95
C MET A 1 17.70 10.52 5.07
N MET A 2 17.61 9.31 5.64
CA MET A 2 17.22 8.14 4.84
C MET A 2 15.79 8.37 4.35
N ASN A 3 15.57 8.30 3.03
CA ASN A 3 14.25 8.48 2.45
C ASN A 3 13.44 7.22 2.78
N VAL A 4 12.48 7.33 3.70
CA VAL A 4 11.69 6.18 4.19
C VAL A 4 10.56 5.82 3.22
N ALA A 5 10.15 6.77 2.38
CA ALA A 5 9.17 6.52 1.34
C ALA A 5 9.69 5.45 0.35
N PRO A 6 8.81 4.55 -0.14
CA PRO A 6 9.19 3.59 -1.15
C PRO A 6 9.55 4.36 -2.44
N THR A 7 10.54 3.86 -3.17
CA THR A 7 10.93 4.48 -4.42
C THR A 7 9.87 4.25 -5.49
N THR A 8 9.90 5.05 -6.56
CA THR A 8 9.02 4.82 -7.72
C THR A 8 9.20 3.42 -8.31
N GLU A 9 10.43 2.90 -8.28
CA GLU A 9 10.75 1.55 -8.75
C GLU A 9 10.08 0.48 -7.86
N ASP A 10 10.18 0.61 -6.53
CA ASP A 10 9.51 -0.31 -5.59
C ASP A 10 8.00 -0.37 -5.85
N ILE A 11 7.38 0.79 -6.09
CA ILE A 11 5.94 0.89 -6.38
C ILE A 11 5.61 0.24 -7.74
N GLN A 12 6.46 0.39 -8.75
CA GLN A 12 6.26 -0.25 -10.05
C GLN A 12 6.37 -1.77 -9.96
N VAL A 13 7.36 -2.30 -9.24
CA VAL A 13 7.50 -3.73 -8.97
C VAL A 13 6.25 -4.26 -8.27
N ALA A 14 5.79 -3.59 -7.22
CA ALA A 14 4.58 -3.98 -6.50
C ALA A 14 3.32 -3.95 -7.39
N ARG A 15 3.21 -2.95 -8.28
CA ARG A 15 2.11 -2.86 -9.25
C ARG A 15 2.13 -4.00 -10.26
N GLN A 16 3.32 -4.39 -10.73
CA GLN A 16 3.46 -5.52 -11.63
C GLN A 16 3.04 -6.82 -10.93
N GLN A 17 3.53 -7.08 -9.73
CA GLN A 17 3.14 -8.26 -8.93
C GLN A 17 1.63 -8.36 -8.71
N LEU A 18 0.98 -7.23 -8.38
CA LEU A 18 -0.46 -7.17 -8.22
C LEU A 18 -1.19 -7.48 -9.53
N SER A 19 -0.71 -6.93 -10.65
CA SER A 19 -1.29 -7.15 -11.98
C SER A 19 -1.15 -8.61 -12.41
N ASP A 20 0.02 -9.23 -12.15
CA ASP A 20 0.29 -10.63 -12.44
C ASP A 20 -0.64 -11.54 -11.63
N LYS A 21 -0.84 -11.24 -10.33
CA LYS A 21 -1.79 -11.97 -9.49
C LYS A 21 -3.21 -11.90 -10.06
N ILE A 22 -3.68 -10.71 -10.44
CA ILE A 22 -5.01 -10.53 -11.03
C ILE A 22 -5.13 -11.30 -12.35
N ALA A 23 -4.09 -11.31 -13.17
CA ALA A 23 -4.06 -12.08 -14.42
C ALA A 23 -4.12 -13.59 -14.17
N GLN A 24 -3.41 -14.10 -13.16
CA GLN A 24 -3.47 -15.50 -12.73
C GLN A 24 -4.88 -15.88 -12.26
N GLU A 25 -5.52 -15.03 -11.45
CA GLU A 25 -6.88 -15.27 -10.96
C GLU A 25 -7.91 -15.29 -12.12
N LYS A 26 -7.72 -14.41 -13.12
CA LYS A 26 -8.52 -14.42 -14.37
C LYS A 26 -8.34 -15.73 -15.14
N ALA A 27 -7.09 -16.16 -15.32
CA ALA A 27 -6.77 -17.39 -16.03
C ALA A 27 -7.31 -18.64 -15.30
N ALA A 28 -7.34 -18.61 -13.97
CA ALA A 28 -7.93 -19.66 -13.14
C ALA A 28 -9.47 -19.65 -13.13
N GLY A 29 -10.12 -18.69 -13.79
CA GLY A 29 -11.58 -18.60 -13.86
C GLY A 29 -12.24 -18.14 -12.56
N ILE A 30 -11.50 -17.45 -11.68
CA ILE A 30 -12.07 -16.93 -10.42
C ILE A 30 -13.15 -15.89 -10.76
N PRO A 31 -14.37 -16.02 -10.17
CA PRO A 31 -15.45 -15.06 -10.39
C PRO A 31 -15.00 -13.64 -10.07
N ALA A 32 -15.53 -12.66 -10.84
CA ALA A 32 -15.09 -11.28 -10.71
C ALA A 32 -15.23 -10.72 -9.28
N PHE A 33 -16.28 -11.10 -8.55
CA PHE A 33 -16.51 -10.64 -7.17
C PHE A 33 -15.53 -11.21 -6.14
N ASP A 34 -14.97 -12.39 -6.42
CA ASP A 34 -14.00 -13.06 -5.54
C ASP A 34 -12.55 -12.73 -5.89
N ARG A 35 -12.35 -11.96 -6.96
CA ARG A 35 -11.04 -11.64 -7.50
C ARG A 35 -10.40 -10.47 -6.75
N THR A 36 -9.07 -10.48 -6.67
CA THR A 36 -8.29 -9.45 -5.98
C THR A 36 -8.62 -8.04 -6.50
N ASP A 37 -8.82 -7.86 -7.81
CA ASP A 37 -9.10 -6.55 -8.39
C ASP A 37 -10.48 -5.97 -8.02
N ALA A 38 -11.42 -6.76 -7.48
CA ALA A 38 -12.73 -6.27 -7.05
C ALA A 38 -12.67 -5.40 -5.78
N VAL A 39 -11.67 -5.65 -4.93
CA VAL A 39 -11.51 -4.99 -3.62
C VAL A 39 -10.23 -4.17 -3.52
N THR A 40 -9.43 -4.15 -4.58
CA THR A 40 -8.10 -3.55 -4.58
C THR A 40 -8.11 -2.14 -5.15
N ASP A 41 -7.66 -1.17 -4.35
CA ASP A 41 -7.25 0.14 -4.86
C ASP A 41 -5.88 0.00 -5.57
N MET A 42 -5.88 0.07 -6.90
CA MET A 42 -4.69 -0.10 -7.74
C MET A 42 -3.63 1.00 -7.59
N LYS A 43 -3.92 2.08 -6.86
CA LYS A 43 -2.96 3.14 -6.51
C LYS A 43 -2.37 2.89 -5.13
N ARG A 44 -3.22 2.71 -4.12
CA ARG A 44 -2.80 2.57 -2.71
C ARG A 44 -2.19 1.21 -2.42
N THR A 45 -2.71 0.15 -3.02
CA THR A 45 -2.27 -1.22 -2.72
C THR A 45 -0.82 -1.46 -3.11
N PRO A 46 -0.34 -1.05 -4.31
CA PRO A 46 1.08 -1.15 -4.64
C PRO A 46 1.99 -0.36 -3.68
N PHE A 47 1.56 0.82 -3.23
CA PHE A 47 2.33 1.60 -2.25
C PHE A 47 2.48 0.86 -0.91
N LEU A 48 1.39 0.27 -0.40
CA LEU A 48 1.41 -0.52 0.82
C LEU A 48 2.24 -1.80 0.68
N MET A 49 2.17 -2.46 -0.48
CA MET A 49 2.99 -3.63 -0.80
C MET A 49 4.48 -3.27 -0.83
N ALA A 50 4.85 -2.15 -1.47
CA ALA A 50 6.22 -1.66 -1.51
C ALA A 50 6.77 -1.33 -0.11
N MET A 51 5.97 -0.66 0.73
CA MET A 51 6.35 -0.43 2.14
C MET A 51 6.60 -1.74 2.90
N ARG A 52 5.75 -2.75 2.70
CA ARG A 52 5.92 -4.07 3.31
C ARG A 52 7.19 -4.76 2.82
N ALA A 53 7.50 -4.70 1.53
CA ALA A 53 8.75 -5.22 0.97
C ALA A 53 9.98 -4.54 1.59
N ASN A 54 9.88 -3.25 1.88
CA ASN A 54 10.92 -2.48 2.58
C ASN A 54 10.99 -2.74 4.10
N GLY A 55 10.18 -3.68 4.61
CA GLY A 55 10.15 -4.13 5.99
C GLY A 55 9.28 -3.30 6.93
N TYR A 56 8.43 -2.43 6.38
CA TYR A 56 7.50 -1.61 7.15
C TYR A 56 6.09 -2.22 7.14
N ASN A 57 5.46 -2.32 8.31
CA ASN A 57 4.08 -2.76 8.42
C ASN A 57 3.16 -1.58 8.71
N ALA A 58 2.00 -1.53 8.06
CA ALA A 58 0.98 -0.56 8.40
C ALA A 58 0.46 -0.83 9.82
N ARG A 59 0.45 0.21 10.67
CA ARG A 59 -0.10 0.15 12.01
C ARG A 59 -1.60 -0.10 11.94
N LEU A 60 -2.06 -1.06 12.73
CA LEU A 60 -3.47 -1.39 12.85
C LEU A 60 -4.04 -0.83 14.17
N ASN A 61 -5.30 -0.42 14.15
CA ASN A 61 -6.05 -0.13 15.35
C ASN A 61 -6.54 -1.43 16.02
N ARG A 62 -7.23 -1.32 17.15
CA ARG A 62 -7.76 -2.47 17.91
C ARG A 62 -8.74 -3.34 17.11
N SER A 63 -9.38 -2.77 16.10
CA SER A 63 -10.32 -3.47 15.20
C SER A 63 -9.63 -4.11 13.99
N GLY A 64 -8.30 -4.03 13.89
CA GLY A 64 -7.53 -4.55 12.75
C GLY A 64 -7.55 -3.65 11.50
N CYS A 65 -8.11 -2.44 11.58
CA CYS A 65 -8.10 -1.49 10.47
C CYS A 65 -6.81 -0.66 10.47
N GLN A 66 -6.35 -0.25 9.29
CA GLN A 66 -5.19 0.64 9.17
C GLN A 66 -5.45 1.99 9.85
N VAL A 67 -4.45 2.49 10.57
CA VAL A 67 -4.49 3.83 11.15
C VAL A 67 -4.20 4.87 10.07
N LEU A 68 -5.23 5.63 9.71
CA LEU A 68 -5.20 6.67 8.70
C LEU A 68 -5.38 8.05 9.32
N GLU A 69 -4.64 9.02 8.81
CA GLU A 69 -4.81 10.44 9.13
C GLU A 69 -4.91 11.24 7.84
N THR A 70 -5.59 12.38 7.85
CA THR A 70 -5.59 13.30 6.71
C THR A 70 -4.16 13.78 6.44
N CYS A 71 -3.71 13.72 5.17
CA CYS A 71 -2.39 14.22 4.80
C CYS A 71 -2.40 15.77 4.87
N PRO A 72 -1.50 16.41 5.66
CA PRO A 72 -1.50 17.86 5.82
C PRO A 72 -1.05 18.61 4.56
N LEU A 73 -0.31 17.94 3.67
CA LEU A 73 0.30 18.55 2.47
C LEU A 73 -0.67 18.56 1.29
N CYS A 74 -1.16 17.39 0.88
CA CYS A 74 -2.04 17.30 -0.28
C CYS A 74 -3.52 17.51 0.07
N ARG A 75 -3.92 17.34 1.34
CA ARG A 75 -5.30 17.48 1.89
C ARG A 75 -6.42 16.71 1.18
N GLY A 76 -6.13 16.03 0.07
CA GLY A 76 -7.06 15.22 -0.71
C GLY A 76 -6.92 13.70 -0.49
N SER A 77 -5.95 13.26 0.32
CA SER A 77 -5.74 11.84 0.62
C SER A 77 -5.32 11.64 2.08
N ASN A 78 -5.31 10.37 2.50
CA ASN A 78 -4.88 9.95 3.83
C ASN A 78 -3.43 9.47 3.79
N ARG A 79 -2.72 9.66 4.90
CA ARG A 79 -1.43 9.03 5.17
C ARG A 79 -1.60 7.84 6.11
N HIS A 80 -0.84 6.80 5.83
CA HIS A 80 -0.80 5.59 6.63
C HIS A 80 0.33 5.71 7.66
N THR A 81 0.10 5.22 8.87
CA THR A 81 1.17 5.05 9.85
C THR A 81 1.84 3.69 9.64
N PHE A 82 3.16 3.67 9.54
CA PHE A 82 3.96 2.46 9.36
C PHE A 82 4.99 2.30 10.48
N THR A 83 5.31 1.06 10.81
CA THR A 83 6.27 0.71 11.86
C THR A 83 7.31 -0.30 11.37
N LYS A 84 8.57 -0.12 11.77
CA LYS A 84 9.70 -1.05 11.56
C LYS A 84 10.63 -1.01 12.77
N GLY A 85 10.60 -2.04 13.61
CA GLY A 85 11.25 -1.99 14.93
C GLY A 85 10.69 -0.82 15.75
N ASP A 86 11.57 0.01 16.29
CA ASP A 86 11.19 1.22 17.06
C ASP A 86 10.89 2.45 16.19
N GLN A 87 10.99 2.33 14.87
CA GLN A 87 10.71 3.43 13.95
C GLN A 87 9.23 3.49 13.60
N GLU A 88 8.60 4.64 13.81
CA GLU A 88 7.27 4.98 13.29
C GLU A 88 7.38 6.09 12.25
N VAL A 89 6.73 5.92 11.10
CA VAL A 89 6.66 6.92 10.03
C VAL A 89 5.25 7.04 9.49
N LYS A 90 4.89 8.24 9.03
CA LYS A 90 3.58 8.49 8.41
C LYS A 90 3.81 8.91 6.98
N LEU A 91 3.19 8.23 6.03
CA LEU A 91 3.40 8.50 4.61
C LEU A 91 2.08 8.45 3.84
N CYS A 92 1.88 9.45 2.98
CA CYS A 92 0.79 9.50 2.01
C CYS A 92 1.19 8.80 0.72
N SER A 93 0.31 7.95 0.18
CA SER A 93 0.51 7.29 -1.12
C SER A 93 0.59 8.25 -2.30
N ASP A 94 0.10 9.48 -2.11
CA ASP A 94 -0.08 10.45 -3.20
C ASP A 94 1.08 11.45 -3.29
N CYS A 95 1.66 11.85 -2.15
CA CYS A 95 2.75 12.82 -2.10
C CYS A 95 4.03 12.30 -1.44
N GLY A 96 4.05 11.04 -0.99
CA GLY A 96 5.22 10.40 -0.38
C GLY A 96 5.70 11.06 0.91
N ASN A 97 4.84 11.86 1.57
CA ASN A 97 5.12 12.64 2.77
C ASN A 97 3.97 12.55 3.78
#